data_AF-A0AAN8TML0-F1
#
_entry.id   AF-A0AAN8TML0-F1
#
_cell.length_a   1.000
_cell.length_b   1.000
_cell.length_c   1.000
_cell.angle_alpha   90.00
_cell.angle_beta   90.00
_cell.angle_gamma   90.00
#
_symmetry.space_group_name_H-M   'P 1'
#
loop_
_entity.id
_entity.type
_entity.pdbx_description
1 polymer ?
#
loop_
_entity_poly.entity_id
_entity_poly.type
_entity_poly.pdbx_seq_one_letter_code
_entity_poly.pdbx_strand_id
1 'polypeptide(L)'
;MCVNIMQITVTDLDRHTYEMGLPVTKKTNVEHKFNFIQSPALSSLDELLNDNDNRGSFDFAFIDADKVSYQKYHERMLELVKVGGIIVYDNRLWFGTVAMPEECVREAMKPNRHHIIEFNNFLAADTRIQISQVPLGDGITICWRL
;
A
#
# COMPACT_ATOMS: atom_id res chain seq x y z
N MET A 1 28.62 16.16 -1.25
CA MET A 1 27.15 16.27 -1.38
C MET A 1 26.65 14.96 -1.94
N CYS A 2 26.10 14.08 -1.10
CA CYS A 2 25.39 12.91 -1.60
C CYS A 2 24.06 13.40 -2.16
N VAL A 3 23.90 13.35 -3.48
CA VAL A 3 22.59 13.48 -4.09
C VAL A 3 21.86 12.20 -3.75
N ASN A 4 20.89 12.25 -2.82
CA ASN A 4 20.01 11.11 -2.58
C ASN A 4 19.18 10.91 -3.85
N ILE A 5 19.54 9.91 -4.65
CA ILE A 5 18.77 9.52 -5.82
C ILE A 5 17.52 8.82 -5.30
N MET A 6 16.34 9.34 -5.67
CA MET A 6 15.05 8.74 -5.34
C MET A 6 15.01 7.28 -5.81
N GLN A 7 14.73 6.36 -4.89
CA GLN A 7 14.49 4.94 -5.17
C GLN A 7 13.05 4.54 -4.81
N ILE A 8 12.53 3.54 -5.52
CA ILE A 8 11.21 2.97 -5.34
C ILE A 8 11.39 1.47 -5.15
N THR A 9 11.10 0.97 -3.96
CA THR A 9 11.00 -0.47 -3.71
C THR A 9 9.62 -0.97 -4.13
N VAL A 10 9.59 -1.95 -5.01
CA VAL A 10 8.36 -2.59 -5.50
C VAL A 10 8.37 -4.05 -5.07
N THR A 11 7.28 -4.51 -4.47
CA THR A 11 7.09 -5.92 -4.10
C THR A 11 5.88 -6.48 -4.81
N ASP A 12 6.04 -7.61 -5.49
CA ASP A 12 4.94 -8.36 -6.11
C ASP A 12 5.34 -9.83 -6.24
N LEU A 13 4.35 -10.73 -6.26
CA LEU A 13 4.57 -12.15 -6.53
C LEU A 13 4.82 -12.41 -8.03
N ASP A 14 4.19 -11.61 -8.89
CA ASP A 14 4.18 -11.81 -10.33
C ASP A 14 5.19 -10.90 -11.05
N ARG A 15 6.39 -11.46 -11.24
CA ARG A 15 7.43 -10.83 -12.07
C ARG A 15 6.99 -10.60 -13.51
N HIS A 16 6.15 -11.48 -14.07
CA HIS A 16 5.76 -11.38 -15.48
C HIS A 16 4.96 -10.10 -15.71
N THR A 17 3.99 -9.82 -14.82
CA THR A 17 3.18 -8.59 -14.89
C THR A 17 4.04 -7.33 -14.70
N TYR A 18 5.02 -7.35 -13.80
CA TYR A 18 6.00 -6.27 -13.67
C TYR A 18 6.81 -6.04 -14.96
N GLU A 19 7.29 -7.13 -15.58
CA GLU A 19 8.11 -7.08 -16.78
C GLU A 19 7.36 -6.54 -18.01
N MET A 20 6.04 -6.72 -18.08
CA MET A 20 5.20 -6.11 -19.12
C MET A 20 5.28 -4.58 -19.12
N GLY A 21 5.52 -3.95 -17.96
CA GLY A 21 5.65 -2.49 -17.83
C GLY A 21 7.05 -1.95 -18.15
N LEU A 22 8.08 -2.80 -18.15
CA LEU A 22 9.48 -2.36 -18.32
C LEU A 22 9.78 -1.63 -19.64
N PRO A 23 9.19 -1.98 -20.79
CA PRO A 23 9.40 -1.21 -22.02
C PRO A 23 9.03 0.27 -21.86
N VAL A 24 7.99 0.58 -21.07
CA VAL A 24 7.56 1.95 -20.80
C VAL A 24 8.56 2.67 -19.88
N THR A 25 8.94 2.03 -18.76
CA THR A 25 9.88 2.64 -17.81
C THR A 25 11.26 2.88 -18.43
N LYS A 26 11.73 1.97 -19.29
CA LYS A 26 12.93 2.10 -20.12
C LYS A 26 12.83 3.26 -21.08
N LYS A 27 11.73 3.37 -21.82
CA LYS A 27 11.49 4.47 -22.76
C LYS A 27 11.53 5.85 -22.08
N THR A 28 11.07 5.92 -20.83
CA THR A 28 11.09 7.15 -20.03
C THR A 28 12.37 7.34 -19.19
N ASN A 29 13.34 6.42 -19.29
CA ASN A 29 14.59 6.44 -18.54
C ASN A 29 14.41 6.58 -17.01
N VAL A 30 13.44 5.85 -16.43
CA VAL A 30 13.21 5.82 -14.98
C VAL A 30 13.39 4.44 -14.35
N GLU A 31 13.63 3.41 -15.16
CA GLU A 31 13.85 2.01 -14.69
C GLU A 31 14.85 1.93 -13.53
N HIS A 32 15.95 2.69 -13.61
CA HIS A 32 17.02 2.70 -12.60
C HIS A 32 16.57 3.15 -11.20
N LYS A 33 15.36 3.70 -11.06
CA LYS A 33 14.78 4.08 -9.78
C LYS A 33 14.07 2.92 -9.08
N PHE A 34 13.74 1.86 -9.81
CA PHE A 34 12.93 0.76 -9.29
C PHE A 34 13.81 -0.39 -8.82
N ASN A 35 13.59 -0.81 -7.57
CA ASN A 35 14.13 -2.04 -7.00
C ASN A 35 12.99 -3.04 -6.83
N PHE A 36 12.91 -4.05 -7.70
CA PHE A 36 11.83 -5.03 -7.70
C PHE A 36 12.19 -6.27 -6.88
N ILE A 37 11.37 -6.58 -5.87
CA ILE A 37 11.49 -7.72 -4.98
C ILE A 37 10.35 -8.70 -5.31
N GLN A 38 10.71 -9.87 -5.86
CA GLN A 38 9.73 -10.91 -6.13
C GLN A 38 9.53 -11.80 -4.91
N SER A 39 8.55 -11.47 -4.07
CA SER A 39 8.28 -12.16 -2.80
C SER A 39 6.91 -11.74 -2.27
N PRO A 40 6.24 -12.53 -1.41
CA PRO A 40 5.08 -12.05 -0.69
C PRO A 40 5.37 -10.72 -0.01
N ALA A 41 4.43 -9.78 -0.09
CA ALA A 41 4.65 -8.44 0.44
C ALA A 41 5.01 -8.47 1.93
N LEU A 42 4.33 -9.27 2.76
CA LEU A 42 4.65 -9.37 4.19
C LEU A 42 6.10 -9.84 4.44
N SER A 43 6.56 -10.86 3.71
CA SER A 43 7.94 -11.34 3.80
C SER A 43 8.93 -10.25 3.39
N SER A 44 8.64 -9.51 2.33
CA SER A 44 9.47 -8.39 1.88
C SER A 44 9.55 -7.26 2.91
N LEU A 45 8.42 -6.93 3.56
CA LEU A 45 8.39 -5.89 4.60
C LEU A 45 9.11 -6.33 5.87
N ASP A 46 8.94 -7.59 6.28
CA ASP A 46 9.65 -8.14 7.44
C ASP A 46 11.17 -8.19 7.17
N GLU A 47 11.59 -8.50 5.93
CA GLU A 47 13.00 -8.44 5.53
C GLU A 47 13.56 -7.00 5.57
N LEU A 48 12.82 -6.02 5.07
CA LEU A 48 13.21 -4.60 5.17
C LEU A 48 13.37 -4.17 6.63
N LEU A 49 12.51 -4.64 7.53
CA LEU A 49 12.54 -4.31 8.96
C LEU A 49 13.66 -5.01 9.75
N ASN A 50 14.29 -6.04 9.19
CA ASN A 50 15.47 -6.66 9.81
C ASN A 50 16.69 -5.74 9.75
N ASP A 51 16.72 -4.81 8.81
CA ASP A 51 17.71 -3.73 8.78
C ASP A 51 17.15 -2.51 9.52
N ASN A 52 17.79 -2.16 10.64
CA ASN A 52 17.36 -1.03 11.47
C ASN A 52 17.46 0.32 10.74
N ASP A 53 18.33 0.44 9.73
CA ASP A 53 18.48 1.68 8.97
C ASP A 53 17.25 1.96 8.08
N ASN A 54 16.41 0.95 7.83
CA ASN A 54 15.17 1.11 7.08
C ASN A 54 14.00 1.65 7.91
N ARG A 55 14.13 1.70 9.24
CA ARG A 55 13.05 2.16 10.12
C ARG A 55 12.90 3.68 9.98
N GLY A 56 11.74 4.11 9.48
CA GLY A 56 11.49 5.51 9.16
C GLY A 56 12.33 6.04 8.00
N SER A 57 12.81 5.18 7.10
CA SER A 57 13.59 5.60 5.93
C SER A 57 12.72 5.91 4.71
N PHE A 58 11.47 5.45 4.68
CA PHE A 58 10.57 5.66 3.55
C PHE A 58 9.79 6.96 3.69
N ASP A 59 9.72 7.75 2.62
CA ASP A 59 8.93 8.98 2.58
C ASP A 59 7.44 8.71 2.29
N PHE A 60 7.18 7.68 1.50
CA PHE A 60 5.87 7.38 0.92
C PHE A 60 5.70 5.86 0.72
N ALA A 61 4.49 5.36 0.93
CA ALA A 61 4.09 4.00 0.59
C ALA A 61 2.73 3.98 -0.12
N PHE A 62 2.60 3.14 -1.15
CA PHE A 62 1.34 2.87 -1.84
C PHE A 62 1.03 1.38 -1.76
N ILE A 63 -0.10 1.05 -1.14
CA ILE A 63 -0.51 -0.32 -0.84
C ILE A 63 -1.73 -0.68 -1.69
N ASP A 64 -1.48 -1.48 -2.73
CA ASP A 64 -2.50 -2.14 -3.52
C ASP A 64 -2.18 -3.63 -3.70
N ALA A 65 -2.43 -4.40 -2.64
CA ALA A 65 -2.20 -5.85 -2.60
C ALA A 65 -3.48 -6.60 -2.15
N ASP A 66 -3.33 -7.80 -1.60
CA ASP A 66 -4.46 -8.56 -1.04
C ASP A 66 -5.08 -7.84 0.17
N LYS A 67 -6.41 -7.76 0.20
CA LYS A 67 -7.15 -6.89 1.11
C LYS A 67 -7.16 -7.42 2.55
N VAL A 68 -7.04 -8.73 2.72
CA VAL A 68 -6.99 -9.43 4.02
C VAL A 68 -5.75 -9.06 4.84
N SER A 69 -4.64 -8.71 4.19
CA SER A 69 -3.38 -8.39 4.88
C SER A 69 -3.18 -6.90 5.15
N TYR A 70 -4.13 -6.02 4.81
CA TYR A 70 -3.94 -4.57 4.89
C TYR A 70 -3.58 -4.07 6.28
N GLN A 71 -4.22 -4.60 7.33
CA GLN A 71 -3.86 -4.25 8.71
C GLN A 71 -2.43 -4.67 9.04
N LYS A 72 -1.98 -5.84 8.58
CA LYS A 72 -0.61 -6.31 8.78
C LYS A 72 0.39 -5.42 8.04
N TYR A 73 0.07 -5.03 6.81
CA TYR A 73 0.88 -4.05 6.06
C TYR A 73 0.97 -2.72 6.80
N HIS A 74 -0.15 -2.24 7.35
CA HIS A 74 -0.18 -0.98 8.09
C HIS A 74 0.81 -0.95 9.25
N GLU A 75 0.85 -1.99 10.08
CA GLU A 75 1.80 -2.06 11.19
C GLU A 75 3.26 -1.96 10.71
N ARG A 76 3.64 -2.70 9.65
CA ARG A 76 5.00 -2.60 9.10
C ARG A 76 5.26 -1.24 8.46
N MET A 77 4.28 -0.66 7.79
CA MET A 77 4.41 0.65 7.15
C MET A 77 4.60 1.76 8.18
N LEU A 78 3.96 1.68 9.35
CA LEU A 78 4.21 2.64 10.43
C LEU A 78 5.63 2.53 11.01
N GLU A 79 6.29 1.40 10.89
CA GLU A 79 7.69 1.25 11.26
C GLU A 79 8.65 1.75 10.16
N LEU A 80 8.32 1.49 8.88
CA LEU A 80 9.16 1.82 7.72
C LEU A 80 9.02 3.27 7.23
N VAL A 81 7.82 3.83 7.20
CA VAL A 81 7.55 5.19 6.70
C VAL A 81 7.83 6.21 7.78
N LYS A 82 8.64 7.23 7.53
CA LYS A 82 9.02 8.25 8.53
C LYS A 82 7.84 9.00 9.15
N VAL A 83 8.02 9.57 10.34
CA VAL A 83 7.09 10.57 10.89
C VAL A 83 6.97 11.74 9.90
N GLY A 84 5.74 12.14 9.59
CA GLY A 84 5.43 13.10 8.53
C GLY A 84 5.39 12.50 7.12
N GLY A 85 5.67 11.21 6.96
CA GLY A 85 5.52 10.47 5.71
C GLY A 85 4.08 10.05 5.45
N ILE A 86 3.82 9.56 4.23
CA ILE A 86 2.47 9.26 3.76
C ILE A 86 2.34 7.77 3.40
N ILE A 87 1.26 7.14 3.86
CA ILE A 87 0.86 5.79 3.45
C ILE A 87 -0.49 5.89 2.75
N VAL A 88 -0.59 5.33 1.56
CA VAL A 88 -1.80 5.35 0.73
C VAL A 88 -2.31 3.93 0.54
N TYR A 89 -3.62 3.74 0.71
CA TYR A 89 -4.31 2.48 0.48
C TYR A 89 -5.33 2.63 -0.65
N ASP A 90 -5.29 1.73 -1.63
CA ASP A 90 -6.21 1.74 -2.77
C ASP A 90 -7.45 0.84 -2.54
N ASN A 91 -8.49 1.03 -3.35
CA ASN A 91 -9.76 0.28 -3.36
C ASN A 91 -10.56 0.33 -2.04
N ARG A 92 -10.53 1.48 -1.35
CA ARG A 92 -11.17 1.64 -0.02
C ARG A 92 -12.68 1.78 -0.06
N LEU A 93 -13.26 2.08 -1.22
CA LEU A 93 -14.72 2.10 -1.42
C LEU A 93 -15.25 0.79 -2.03
N TRP A 94 -14.36 -0.06 -2.56
CA TRP A 94 -14.65 -1.42 -3.05
C TRP A 94 -15.89 -1.51 -3.93
N PHE A 95 -15.84 -0.83 -5.08
CA PHE A 95 -16.91 -0.64 -6.04
C PHE A 95 -18.20 -0.05 -5.43
N GLY A 96 -18.05 0.72 -4.35
CA GLY A 96 -19.16 1.29 -3.56
C GLY A 96 -19.86 0.28 -2.65
N THR A 97 -19.46 -1.00 -2.67
CA THR A 97 -20.16 -2.08 -1.95
C THR A 97 -20.10 -1.92 -0.44
N VAL A 98 -19.12 -1.20 0.09
CA VAL A 98 -18.99 -0.90 1.53
C VAL A 98 -20.19 -0.10 2.08
N ALA A 99 -20.90 0.63 1.22
CA ALA A 99 -22.09 1.40 1.57
C ALA A 99 -23.42 0.69 1.22
N MET A 100 -23.37 -0.54 0.70
CA MET A 100 -24.55 -1.31 0.29
C MET A 100 -25.04 -2.24 1.41
N PRO A 101 -26.36 -2.50 1.50
CA PRO A 101 -26.90 -3.62 2.29
C PRO A 101 -26.29 -4.96 1.86
N GLU A 102 -26.09 -5.88 2.80
CA GLU A 102 -25.39 -7.17 2.58
C GLU A 102 -26.07 -8.02 1.50
N GLU A 103 -27.41 -8.02 1.46
CA GLU A 103 -28.26 -8.73 0.50
C GLU A 103 -28.13 -8.20 -0.93
N CYS A 104 -27.64 -6.97 -1.11
CA CYS A 104 -27.41 -6.38 -2.42
C CYS A 104 -26.00 -6.64 -2.97
N VAL A 105 -25.10 -7.24 -2.17
CA VAL A 105 -23.70 -7.49 -2.55
C VAL A 105 -23.56 -8.91 -3.11
N ARG A 106 -22.90 -9.04 -4.27
CA ARG A 106 -22.58 -10.34 -4.88
C ARG A 106 -21.69 -11.15 -3.94
N GLU A 107 -21.97 -12.44 -3.75
CA GLU A 107 -21.21 -13.34 -2.85
C GLU A 107 -19.69 -13.28 -3.06
N ALA A 108 -19.24 -13.24 -4.33
CA ALA A 108 -17.81 -13.16 -4.65
C ALA A 108 -17.11 -11.89 -4.14
N MET A 109 -17.86 -10.82 -3.86
CA MET A 109 -17.32 -9.54 -3.38
C MET A 109 -17.28 -9.44 -1.85
N LYS A 110 -18.08 -10.26 -1.16
CA LYS A 110 -18.28 -10.17 0.30
C LYS A 110 -16.99 -10.37 1.11
N PRO A 111 -16.11 -11.34 0.81
CA PRO A 111 -14.89 -11.54 1.61
C PRO A 111 -13.99 -10.30 1.66
N ASN A 112 -13.66 -9.74 0.49
CA ASN A 112 -12.85 -8.52 0.44
C ASN A 112 -13.60 -7.30 0.99
N ARG A 113 -14.93 -7.21 0.78
CA ARG A 113 -15.75 -6.14 1.37
C ARG A 113 -15.63 -6.13 2.89
N HIS A 114 -15.74 -7.28 3.55
CA HIS A 114 -15.62 -7.38 5.01
C HIS A 114 -14.26 -6.88 5.48
N HIS A 115 -13.17 -7.35 4.88
CA HIS A 115 -11.82 -6.89 5.22
C HIS A 115 -11.62 -5.38 5.00
N ILE A 116 -12.23 -4.81 3.96
CA ILE A 116 -12.12 -3.38 3.68
C ILE A 116 -12.92 -2.55 4.69
N ILE A 117 -14.12 -2.98 5.07
CA ILE A 117 -14.90 -2.31 6.13
C ILE A 117 -14.15 -2.35 7.46
N GLU A 118 -13.65 -3.53 7.85
CA GLU A 118 -12.85 -3.70 9.06
C GLU A 118 -11.63 -2.78 9.05
N PHE A 119 -10.88 -2.76 7.94
CA PHE A 119 -9.69 -1.93 7.82
C PHE A 119 -9.99 -0.43 7.78
N ASN A 120 -11.08 -0.01 7.13
CA ASN A 120 -11.50 1.39 7.14
C ASN A 120 -11.83 1.86 8.57
N ASN A 121 -12.53 1.03 9.36
CA ASN A 121 -12.83 1.32 10.76
C ASN A 121 -11.55 1.35 11.62
N PHE A 122 -10.64 0.40 11.38
CA PHE A 122 -9.33 0.37 12.04
C PHE A 122 -8.55 1.66 11.78
N LEU A 123 -8.41 2.11 10.53
CA LEU A 123 -7.72 3.35 10.18
C LEU A 123 -8.40 4.58 10.80
N ALA A 124 -9.73 4.63 10.81
CA ALA A 124 -10.49 5.74 11.40
C ALA A 124 -10.27 5.87 12.91
N ALA A 125 -9.91 4.79 13.59
CA ALA A 125 -9.63 4.76 15.02
C ALA A 125 -8.13 4.90 15.36
N ASP A 126 -7.23 4.84 14.38
CA ASP A 126 -5.79 4.86 14.63
C ASP A 126 -5.29 6.27 14.92
N THR A 127 -4.89 6.52 16.17
CA THR A 127 -4.40 7.82 16.63
C THR A 127 -2.97 8.14 16.19
N ARG A 128 -2.27 7.20 15.54
CA ARG A 128 -0.90 7.38 15.03
C ARG A 128 -0.87 8.08 13.66
N ILE A 129 -2.02 8.34 13.07
CA ILE A 129 -2.17 8.90 11.72
C ILE A 129 -3.23 10.01 11.68
N GLN A 130 -3.09 10.93 10.72
CA GLN A 130 -4.20 11.72 10.19
C GLN A 130 -4.65 11.12 8.87
N ILE A 131 -5.96 10.99 8.67
CA ILE A 131 -6.48 10.32 7.47
C ILE A 131 -7.39 11.22 6.64
N SER A 132 -7.39 10.97 5.33
CA SER A 132 -8.37 11.50 4.39
C SER A 132 -8.76 10.39 3.41
N GLN A 133 -10.00 9.92 3.49
CA GLN A 133 -10.57 9.02 2.49
C GLN A 133 -11.21 9.84 1.37
N VAL A 134 -10.73 9.66 0.14
CA VAL A 134 -11.15 10.44 -1.04
C VAL A 134 -11.78 9.54 -2.10
N PRO A 135 -12.88 9.96 -2.74
CA PRO A 135 -13.58 9.17 -3.76
C PRO A 135 -12.90 9.30 -5.14
N LEU A 136 -11.61 8.97 -5.20
CA LEU A 136 -10.84 8.87 -6.45
C LEU A 136 -10.62 7.40 -6.79
N GLY A 137 -10.79 7.03 -8.05
CA GLY A 137 -10.71 5.62 -8.47
C GLY A 137 -11.73 4.75 -7.73
N ASP A 138 -11.27 3.66 -7.14
CA ASP A 138 -12.10 2.78 -6.30
C ASP A 138 -12.05 3.15 -4.80
N GLY A 139 -11.74 4.42 -4.51
CA GLY A 139 -11.56 4.95 -3.18
C GLY A 139 -10.11 4.84 -2.71
N ILE A 140 -9.54 5.96 -2.32
CA ILE A 140 -8.18 6.03 -1.80
C ILE A 140 -8.24 6.56 -0.36
N THR A 141 -7.55 5.91 0.57
CA THR A 141 -7.32 6.49 1.90
C THR A 141 -5.87 6.91 2.01
N ILE A 142 -5.66 8.21 2.23
CA ILE A 142 -4.35 8.83 2.47
C ILE A 142 -4.16 8.92 3.98
N CYS A 143 -3.06 8.36 4.49
CA CYS A 143 -2.68 8.39 5.89
C CYS A 143 -1.38 9.17 6.03
N TRP A 144 -1.40 10.24 6.80
CA TRP A 144 -0.22 11.00 7.21
C TRP A 144 0.25 10.47 8.57
N ARG A 145 1.48 9.96 8.67
CA ARG A 145 2.04 9.45 9.93
C ARG A 145 2.37 10.61 10.88
N LEU A 146 1.83 10.57 12.09
CA LEU A 146 2.07 11.57 13.16
C LEU A 146 3.38 11.34 13.91
#